data_AF-A0A371MS39-F1
#
_entry.id   AF-A0A371MS39-F1
#
_cell.length_a   1.000
_cell.length_b   1.000
_cell.length_c   1.000
_cell.angle_alpha   90.00
_cell.angle_beta   90.00
_cell.angle_gamma   90.00
#
_symmetry.space_group_name_H-M   'P 1'
#
loop_
_entity.id
_entity.type
_entity.pdbx_description
1 polymer ?
#
loop_
_entity_poly.entity_id
_entity_poly.type
_entity_poly.pdbx_seq_one_letter_code
_entity_poly.pdbx_strand_id
1 'polypeptide(L)'
;TALWERGFEVSECIFPFELEDEDSGEYDSVEESDSEFFETIAAMGFDFERELKQTLAELWYKAPHDPEFTGKTEVLDGLLMRQVNLACTVAISPQTWSMDICGMILRSMAETQITLEWFNKNGTTEDYKQFIDHGLGQRKLILEHQQ
;
A
#
# COMPACT_ATOMS: atom_id res chain seq x y z
N THR A 1 17.36 11.09 -30.27
CA THR A 1 17.82 11.12 -28.87
C THR A 1 16.96 10.16 -28.07
N ALA A 2 17.59 9.31 -27.28
CA ALA A 2 17.03 8.04 -26.81
C ALA A 2 16.27 8.22 -25.49
N LEU A 3 15.33 7.31 -25.20
CA LEU A 3 14.40 7.37 -24.06
C LEU A 3 15.10 7.51 -22.69
N TRP A 4 16.32 6.99 -22.55
CA TRP A 4 17.14 7.05 -21.33
C TRP A 4 17.82 8.40 -21.07
N GLU A 5 17.78 9.34 -22.02
CA GLU A 5 18.28 10.71 -21.81
C GLU A 5 17.25 11.59 -21.08
N ARG A 6 16.01 11.13 -20.89
CA ARG A 6 14.90 11.88 -20.26
C ARG A 6 14.62 11.54 -18.79
N GLY A 7 15.36 10.60 -18.20
CA GLY A 7 15.02 10.00 -16.90
C GLY A 7 15.33 10.81 -15.64
N PHE A 8 15.79 12.06 -15.75
CA PHE A 8 16.24 12.86 -14.60
C PHE A 8 15.76 14.32 -14.62
N GLU A 9 14.70 14.64 -15.35
CA GLU A 9 13.95 15.84 -14.98
C GLU A 9 13.11 15.49 -13.75
N VAL A 10 13.74 15.65 -12.58
CA VAL A 10 13.00 15.84 -11.33
C VAL A 10 12.15 17.07 -11.61
N SER A 11 10.85 16.88 -11.86
CA SER A 11 9.90 17.98 -11.86
C SER A 11 10.17 18.81 -10.62
N GLU A 12 10.21 20.14 -10.76
CA GLU A 12 10.29 21.02 -9.60
C GLU A 12 9.24 20.55 -8.60
N CYS A 13 9.72 20.28 -7.39
CA CYS A 13 8.87 19.84 -6.30
C CYS A 13 7.83 20.95 -6.13
N ILE A 14 6.57 20.68 -6.47
CA ILE A 14 5.44 21.58 -6.17
C ILE A 14 5.11 21.41 -4.68
N PHE A 15 6.12 21.60 -3.85
CA PHE A 15 6.04 21.68 -2.41
C PHE A 15 6.26 23.15 -2.07
N PRO A 16 5.41 23.77 -1.23
CA PRO A 16 5.40 25.21 -1.10
C PRO A 16 6.62 25.66 -0.29
N PHE A 17 7.69 26.00 -0.99
CA PHE A 17 8.60 27.03 -0.51
C PHE A 17 8.18 28.30 -1.22
N GLU A 18 7.30 29.06 -0.57
CA GLU A 18 7.28 30.50 -0.79
C GLU A 18 8.67 31.00 -0.43
N LEU A 19 9.47 31.32 -1.45
CA LEU A 19 10.70 32.05 -1.28
C LEU A 19 10.31 33.47 -0.91
N GLU A 20 10.34 33.75 0.39
CA GLU A 20 10.31 35.11 0.92
C GLU A 20 11.50 35.90 0.35
N ASP A 21 11.22 37.01 -0.31
CA ASP A 21 12.04 38.20 -0.20
C ASP A 21 11.15 39.33 0.35
N GLU A 22 11.39 39.64 1.64
CA GLU A 22 11.01 40.86 2.37
C GLU A 22 9.51 41.21 2.53
N ASP A 23 8.85 40.68 3.57
CA ASP A 23 8.31 41.55 4.63
C ASP A 23 8.09 40.77 5.94
N SER A 24 8.70 41.26 7.01
CA SER A 24 8.67 40.67 8.34
C SER A 24 7.29 40.89 8.98
N GLY A 25 6.40 39.89 8.95
CA GLY A 25 5.10 40.04 9.61
C GLY A 25 4.13 38.85 9.68
N GLU A 26 4.39 37.69 9.07
CA GLU A 26 3.33 36.65 8.94
C GLU A 26 3.84 35.20 8.99
N TYR A 27 4.56 34.83 10.06
CA TYR A 27 5.03 33.44 10.23
C TYR A 27 3.97 32.48 10.84
N ASP A 28 2.84 32.98 11.36
CA ASP A 28 1.79 32.15 11.98
C ASP A 28 0.82 31.55 10.93
N SER A 29 0.64 32.18 9.77
CA SER A 29 -0.37 31.74 8.77
C SER A 29 0.10 30.62 7.85
N VAL A 30 1.42 30.42 7.69
CA VAL A 30 1.99 29.36 6.84
C VAL A 30 1.90 27.98 7.52
N GLU A 31 2.15 27.89 8.84
CA GLU A 31 2.04 26.62 9.58
C GLU A 31 0.58 26.14 9.71
N GLU A 32 -0.38 27.06 9.87
CA GLU A 32 -1.82 26.72 9.88
C GLU A 32 -2.27 26.16 8.52
N SER A 33 -1.82 26.76 7.42
CA SER A 33 -2.15 26.31 6.05
C SER A 33 -1.66 24.89 5.75
N ASP A 34 -0.42 24.56 6.14
CA ASP A 34 0.14 23.22 5.92
C ASP A 34 -0.55 22.16 6.81
N SER A 35 -0.88 22.52 8.05
CA SER A 35 -1.61 21.63 8.95
C SER A 35 -3.00 21.30 8.42
N GLU A 36 -3.76 22.31 7.97
CA GLU A 36 -5.08 22.12 7.38
C GLU A 36 -5.02 21.25 6.11
N PHE A 37 -3.98 21.41 5.29
CA PHE A 37 -3.74 20.58 4.11
C PHE A 37 -3.55 19.11 4.48
N PHE A 38 -2.66 18.79 5.43
CA PHE A 38 -2.40 17.41 5.84
C PHE A 38 -3.60 16.77 6.54
N GLU A 39 -4.35 17.55 7.32
CA GLU A 39 -5.63 17.10 7.90
C GLU A 39 -6.65 16.75 6.82
N THR A 40 -6.74 17.57 5.76
CA THR A 40 -7.63 17.31 4.63
C THR A 40 -7.23 16.04 3.89
N ILE A 41 -5.94 15.83 3.64
CA ILE A 41 -5.43 14.60 3.00
C ILE A 41 -5.71 13.38 3.87
N ALA A 42 -5.47 13.46 5.18
CA ALA A 42 -5.78 12.38 6.10
C ALA A 42 -7.27 12.04 6.10
N ALA A 43 -8.15 13.06 6.10
CA ALA A 43 -9.59 12.88 6.00
C ALA A 43 -9.99 12.16 4.70
N MET A 44 -9.42 12.54 3.56
CA MET A 44 -9.61 11.82 2.29
C MET A 44 -9.12 10.36 2.38
N GLY A 45 -7.99 10.12 3.05
CA GLY A 45 -7.44 8.79 3.29
C GLY A 45 -8.38 7.90 4.11
N PHE A 46 -9.03 8.44 5.14
CA PHE A 46 -10.02 7.73 5.94
C PHE A 46 -11.30 7.43 5.15
N ASP A 47 -11.76 8.37 4.33
CA ASP A 47 -12.90 8.16 3.44
C ASP A 47 -12.61 7.05 2.42
N PHE A 48 -11.42 7.06 1.81
CA PHE A 48 -10.94 5.99 0.94
C PHE A 48 -10.91 4.63 1.63
N GLU A 49 -10.35 4.55 2.85
CA GLU A 49 -10.32 3.31 3.62
C GLU A 49 -11.73 2.77 3.91
N ARG A 50 -12.66 3.65 4.28
CA ARG A 50 -14.05 3.28 4.55
C ARG A 50 -14.72 2.70 3.31
N GLU A 51 -14.62 3.39 2.18
CA GLU A 51 -15.20 2.95 0.90
C GLU A 51 -14.60 1.62 0.43
N LEU A 52 -13.27 1.48 0.56
CA LEU A 52 -12.56 0.27 0.16
C LEU A 52 -12.98 -0.94 1.02
N LYS A 53 -13.04 -0.78 2.34
CA LYS A 53 -13.50 -1.84 3.25
C LYS A 53 -14.95 -2.24 3.00
N GLN A 54 -15.82 -1.26 2.75
CA GLN A 54 -17.22 -1.54 2.42
C GLN A 54 -17.34 -2.33 1.12
N THR A 55 -16.65 -1.87 0.06
CA THR A 55 -16.62 -2.54 -1.23
C THR A 55 -16.11 -3.99 -1.09
N LEU A 56 -15.05 -4.18 -0.29
CA LEU A 56 -14.48 -5.51 -0.05
C LEU A 56 -15.47 -6.43 0.68
N ALA A 57 -16.16 -5.93 1.70
CA ALA A 57 -17.18 -6.69 2.42
C ALA A 57 -18.33 -7.13 1.49
N GLU A 58 -18.76 -6.23 0.59
CA GLU A 58 -19.79 -6.55 -0.40
C GLU A 58 -19.32 -7.59 -1.43
N LEU A 59 -18.06 -7.53 -1.86
CA LEU A 59 -17.47 -8.50 -2.76
C LEU A 59 -17.34 -9.88 -2.10
N TRP A 60 -16.88 -9.94 -0.86
CA TRP A 60 -16.79 -11.20 -0.12
C TRP A 60 -18.14 -11.85 0.13
N TYR A 61 -19.17 -11.06 0.42
CA TYR A 61 -20.52 -11.60 0.57
C TYR A 61 -21.04 -12.28 -0.71
N LYS A 62 -20.59 -11.78 -1.88
CA LYS A 62 -20.99 -12.31 -3.21
C LYS A 62 -20.02 -13.37 -3.74
N ALA A 63 -18.89 -13.59 -3.09
CA ALA A 63 -17.84 -14.44 -3.62
C ALA A 63 -18.28 -15.92 -3.61
N PRO A 64 -18.11 -16.66 -4.71
CA PRO A 64 -18.38 -18.10 -4.74
C PRO A 64 -17.35 -18.82 -3.86
N HIS A 65 -17.84 -19.60 -2.90
CA HIS A 65 -16.98 -20.39 -2.03
C HIS A 65 -16.87 -21.83 -2.57
N ASP A 66 -15.63 -22.29 -2.76
CA ASP A 66 -15.34 -23.67 -3.13
C ASP A 66 -15.11 -24.51 -1.86
N PRO A 67 -16.01 -25.44 -1.51
CA PRO A 67 -15.87 -26.25 -0.30
C PRO A 67 -14.79 -27.35 -0.41
N GLU A 68 -14.30 -27.67 -1.61
CA GLU A 68 -13.32 -28.76 -1.78
C GLU A 68 -11.89 -28.32 -1.46
N PHE A 69 -11.55 -27.06 -1.71
CA PHE A 69 -10.24 -26.51 -1.39
C PHE A 69 -10.31 -25.02 -0.99
N THR A 70 -10.32 -24.78 0.32
CA THR A 70 -10.32 -23.42 0.89
C THR A 70 -8.98 -22.70 0.76
N GLY A 71 -7.89 -23.42 0.54
CA GLY A 71 -6.54 -22.83 0.47
C GLY A 71 -6.40 -21.80 -0.64
N LYS A 72 -7.16 -21.93 -1.74
CA LYS A 72 -7.20 -20.93 -2.81
C LYS A 72 -7.79 -19.62 -2.32
N THR A 73 -8.97 -19.67 -1.69
CA THR A 73 -9.64 -18.47 -1.17
C THR A 73 -8.81 -17.83 -0.06
N GLU A 74 -8.26 -18.62 0.86
CA GLU A 74 -7.43 -18.13 1.97
C GLU A 74 -6.20 -17.36 1.48
N VAL A 75 -5.48 -17.89 0.47
CA VAL A 75 -4.29 -17.23 -0.08
C VAL A 75 -4.67 -15.95 -0.82
N LEU A 76 -5.69 -15.99 -1.67
CA LEU A 76 -6.12 -14.83 -2.45
C LEU A 76 -6.67 -13.71 -1.53
N ASP A 77 -7.48 -14.07 -0.55
CA ASP A 77 -8.03 -13.12 0.43
C ASP A 77 -6.90 -12.52 1.28
N GLY A 78 -5.93 -13.34 1.70
CA GLY A 78 -4.76 -12.86 2.44
C GLY A 78 -3.91 -11.86 1.64
N LEU A 79 -3.65 -12.15 0.36
CA LEU A 79 -2.91 -11.27 -0.53
C LEU A 79 -3.68 -9.97 -0.82
N LEU A 80 -4.98 -10.08 -1.07
CA LEU A 80 -5.84 -8.92 -1.29
C LEU A 80 -5.91 -8.02 -0.05
N MET A 81 -6.06 -8.61 1.14
CA MET A 81 -6.05 -7.86 2.39
C MET A 81 -4.72 -7.18 2.66
N ARG A 82 -3.60 -7.83 2.33
CA ARG A 82 -2.29 -7.20 2.41
C ARG A 82 -2.21 -5.98 1.49
N GLN A 83 -2.67 -6.09 0.25
CA GLN A 83 -2.69 -4.99 -0.71
C GLN A 83 -3.55 -3.81 -0.22
N VAL A 84 -4.75 -4.11 0.30
CA VAL A 84 -5.67 -3.12 0.88
C VAL A 84 -5.02 -2.41 2.07
N ASN A 85 -4.45 -3.16 3.02
CA ASN A 85 -3.82 -2.58 4.20
C ASN A 85 -2.63 -1.67 3.85
N LEU A 86 -1.80 -2.07 2.88
CA LEU A 86 -0.69 -1.24 2.42
C LEU A 86 -1.22 0.05 1.75
N ALA A 87 -2.24 -0.06 0.90
CA ALA A 87 -2.85 1.11 0.25
C ALA A 87 -3.46 2.08 1.27
N CYS A 88 -4.21 1.58 2.26
CA CYS A 88 -4.76 2.41 3.34
C CYS A 88 -3.66 3.05 4.19
N THR A 89 -2.58 2.33 4.49
CA THR A 89 -1.44 2.87 5.26
C THR A 89 -0.83 4.07 4.55
N VAL A 90 -0.59 3.95 3.23
CA VAL A 90 -0.08 5.08 2.43
C VAL A 90 -1.10 6.21 2.38
N ALA A 91 -2.38 5.92 2.15
CA ALA A 91 -3.40 6.96 2.00
C ALA A 91 -3.65 7.78 3.29
N ILE A 92 -3.63 7.14 4.46
CA ILE A 92 -3.99 7.78 5.75
C ILE A 92 -2.79 8.46 6.39
N SER A 93 -1.56 8.02 6.08
CA SER A 93 -0.35 8.48 6.76
C SER A 93 0.61 9.19 5.81
N PRO A 94 0.44 10.51 5.57
CA PRO A 94 1.37 11.31 4.75
C PRO A 94 2.83 11.21 5.20
N GLN A 95 3.08 10.96 6.49
CA GLN A 95 4.42 10.72 7.03
C GLN A 95 5.15 9.53 6.36
N THR A 96 4.40 8.59 5.79
CA THR A 96 4.96 7.44 5.07
C THR A 96 5.42 7.77 3.65
N TRP A 97 5.16 8.98 3.16
CA TRP A 97 5.47 9.40 1.78
C TRP A 97 6.91 9.85 1.58
N SER A 98 7.73 9.79 2.63
CA SER A 98 9.18 9.97 2.48
C SER A 98 9.74 8.97 1.48
N MET A 99 10.72 9.40 0.69
CA MET A 99 11.23 8.62 -0.45
C MET A 99 11.65 7.19 -0.06
N ASP A 100 12.33 7.05 1.08
CA ASP A 100 12.81 5.76 1.57
C ASP A 100 11.66 4.85 2.01
N ILE A 101 10.73 5.37 2.81
CA ILE A 101 9.61 4.58 3.38
C ILE A 101 8.61 4.24 2.28
N CYS A 102 8.22 5.24 1.48
CA CYS A 102 7.27 5.06 0.38
C CYS A 102 7.81 4.06 -0.64
N GLY A 103 9.10 4.13 -0.98
CA GLY A 103 9.75 3.17 -1.87
C GLY A 103 9.65 1.73 -1.37
N MET A 104 9.88 1.50 -0.07
CA MET A 104 9.73 0.17 0.54
C MET A 104 8.29 -0.32 0.50
N ILE A 105 7.32 0.56 0.80
CA ILE A 105 5.90 0.20 0.78
C ILE A 105 5.43 -0.11 -0.64
N LEU A 106 5.74 0.76 -1.61
CA LEU A 106 5.39 0.57 -3.02
C LEU A 106 5.99 -0.71 -3.58
N ARG A 107 7.23 -1.03 -3.21
CA ARG A 107 7.85 -2.31 -3.56
C ARG A 107 7.04 -3.49 -3.01
N SER A 108 6.67 -3.45 -1.72
CA SER A 108 5.85 -4.50 -1.12
C SER A 108 4.46 -4.61 -1.78
N MET A 109 3.85 -3.49 -2.18
CA MET A 109 2.58 -3.48 -2.92
C MET A 109 2.75 -4.13 -4.29
N ALA A 110 3.81 -3.77 -5.03
CA ALA A 110 4.08 -4.35 -6.34
C ALA A 110 4.32 -5.87 -6.26
N GLU A 111 5.12 -6.33 -5.30
CA GLU A 111 5.33 -7.76 -5.06
C GLU A 111 4.01 -8.47 -4.74
N THR A 112 3.19 -7.90 -3.85
CA THR A 112 1.88 -8.46 -3.49
C THR A 112 0.96 -8.57 -4.72
N GLN A 113 0.88 -7.50 -5.53
CA GLN A 113 0.05 -7.48 -6.73
C GLN A 113 0.53 -8.48 -7.79
N ILE A 114 1.85 -8.59 -8.00
CA ILE A 114 2.43 -9.58 -8.94
C ILE A 114 2.06 -10.99 -8.49
N THR A 115 2.22 -11.30 -7.20
CA THR A 115 1.87 -12.61 -6.64
C THR A 115 0.37 -12.89 -6.78
N LEU A 116 -0.49 -11.92 -6.45
CA LEU A 116 -1.95 -12.04 -6.59
C LEU A 116 -2.35 -12.33 -8.05
N GLU A 117 -1.84 -11.55 -8.99
CA GLU A 117 -2.10 -11.72 -10.43
C GLU A 117 -1.62 -13.07 -10.96
N TRP A 118 -0.45 -13.53 -10.50
CA TRP A 118 0.09 -14.81 -10.90
C TRP A 118 -0.77 -15.97 -10.39
N PHE A 119 -1.19 -15.94 -9.12
CA PHE A 119 -2.09 -16.96 -8.56
C PHE A 119 -3.45 -16.97 -9.25
N ASN A 120 -4.00 -15.80 -9.57
CA ASN A 120 -5.27 -15.69 -10.28
C ASN A 120 -5.22 -16.27 -11.70
N LYS A 121 -4.10 -16.09 -12.41
CA LYS A 121 -3.98 -16.51 -13.82
C LYS A 121 -3.45 -17.94 -13.99
N ASN A 122 -2.45 -18.32 -13.20
CA ASN A 122 -1.67 -19.54 -13.41
C ASN A 122 -1.68 -20.48 -12.20
N GLY A 123 -2.20 -20.06 -11.05
CA GLY A 123 -2.08 -20.81 -9.80
C GLY A 123 -2.83 -22.14 -9.84
N THR A 124 -2.09 -23.24 -9.64
CA THR A 124 -2.65 -24.57 -9.43
C THR A 124 -2.87 -24.85 -7.95
N THR A 125 -3.72 -25.84 -7.62
CA THR A 125 -3.96 -26.26 -6.23
C THR A 125 -2.67 -26.59 -5.46
N GLU A 126 -1.67 -27.12 -6.14
CA GLU A 126 -0.38 -27.45 -5.54
C GLU A 126 0.44 -26.19 -5.22
N ASP A 127 0.41 -25.17 -6.09
CA ASP A 127 1.09 -23.90 -5.85
C ASP A 127 0.53 -23.19 -4.61
N TYR A 128 -0.80 -23.22 -4.43
CA TYR A 128 -1.44 -22.68 -3.23
C TYR A 128 -0.99 -23.41 -1.95
N LYS A 129 -0.88 -24.74 -2.00
CA LYS A 129 -0.37 -25.53 -0.86
C LYS A 129 1.08 -25.20 -0.54
N GLN A 130 1.94 -25.17 -1.55
CA GLN A 130 3.35 -24.81 -1.37
C GLN A 130 3.52 -23.41 -0.79
N PHE A 131 2.68 -22.45 -1.20
CA PHE A 131 2.68 -21.11 -0.65
C PHE A 131 2.33 -21.10 0.84
N ILE A 132 1.29 -21.85 1.23
CA ILE A 132 0.87 -22.00 2.63
C ILE A 132 1.98 -22.68 3.45
N ASP A 133 2.52 -23.79 2.96
CA ASP A 133 3.58 -24.56 3.63
C ASP A 133 4.85 -23.74 3.80
N HIS A 134 5.24 -22.97 2.78
CA HIS A 134 6.35 -22.04 2.87
C HIS A 134 6.11 -21.01 3.98
N GLY A 135 4.92 -20.40 4.04
CA GLY A 135 4.56 -19.43 5.09
C GLY A 135 4.60 -20.03 6.50
N LEU A 136 4.09 -21.25 6.67
CA LEU A 136 4.15 -21.99 7.94
C LEU A 136 5.59 -22.35 8.32
N GLY A 137 6.41 -22.75 7.34
CA GLY A 137 7.84 -23.02 7.52
C GLY A 137 8.59 -21.79 8.03
N GLN A 138 8.35 -20.62 7.44
CA GLN A 138 8.95 -19.36 7.91
C GLN A 138 8.55 -19.04 9.35
N ARG A 139 7.26 -19.20 9.71
CA ARG A 139 6.81 -19.01 11.10
C ARG A 139 7.49 -19.97 12.07
N LYS A 140 7.64 -21.24 11.68
CA LYS A 140 8.33 -22.24 12.50
C LYS A 140 9.79 -21.87 12.75
N LEU A 141 10.51 -21.46 11.70
CA LEU A 141 11.91 -21.03 11.82
C LEU A 141 12.07 -19.83 12.77
N ILE A 142 11.15 -18.86 12.71
CA ILE A 142 11.16 -17.70 13.61
C ILE A 142 10.98 -18.14 15.07
N LEU A 143 10.04 -19.06 15.34
CA LEU A 143 9.81 -19.58 16.69
C LEU A 143 11.03 -20.33 17.24
N GLU A 144 11.68 -21.14 16.41
CA GLU A 144 12.91 -21.86 16.80
C GLU A 144 14.08 -20.92 17.07
N HIS A 145 14.16 -19.77 16.38
CA HIS A 145 15.21 -18.77 16.61
C HIS A 145 14.99 -17.91 17.86
N GLN A 146 13.76 -17.88 18.38
CA GLN A 146 13.38 -17.11 19.58
C GLN A 146 13.46 -17.93 20.88
N GLN A 147 13.68 -19.25 20.80
CA GLN A 147 13.85 -20.17 21.93
C GLN A 147 15.32 -20.36 22.29
#